data_AF-A0A414AU11-F1
#
_entry.id   AF-A0A414AU11-F1
#
_cell.length_a   1.000
_cell.length_b   1.000
_cell.length_c   1.000
_cell.angle_alpha   90.00
_cell.angle_beta   90.00
_cell.angle_gamma   90.00
#
_symmetry.space_group_name_H-M   'P 1'
#
loop_
_entity.id
_entity.type
_entity.pdbx_description
1 polymer ?
#
loop_
_entity_poly.entity_id
_entity_poly.type
_entity_poly.pdbx_seq_one_letter_code
_entity_poly.pdbx_strand_id
1 'polypeptide(L)'
;MDTLYMFMGALCLAEGICLFTGKDFLMFMGSTKKEDYNLDKVFQVEKWIFLVDAACSLGVGMNRFPDVAENILLVVFGVTLAAHVYVFKSKKFRKENE
;
A
#
# COMPACT_ATOMS: atom_id res chain seq x y z
N MET A 1 17.95 8.29 10.80
CA MET A 1 17.61 7.38 9.69
C MET A 1 16.76 6.28 10.28
N ASP A 2 15.46 6.41 10.09
CA ASP A 2 14.51 5.40 10.55
C ASP A 2 14.52 4.24 9.56
N THR A 3 15.47 3.33 9.78
CA THR A 3 15.70 2.16 8.93
C THR A 3 14.42 1.34 8.74
N LEU A 4 13.52 1.34 9.73
CA LEU A 4 12.20 0.71 9.65
C LEU A 4 11.33 1.32 8.54
N TYR A 5 11.23 2.64 8.44
CA TYR A 5 10.45 3.31 7.40
C TYR A 5 11.12 3.17 6.02
N MET A 6 12.45 3.13 5.94
CA MET A 6 13.12 2.80 4.67
C MET A 6 12.84 1.37 4.20
N PHE A 7 12.84 0.39 5.12
CA PHE A 7 12.51 -0.99 4.79
C PHE A 7 11.04 -1.14 4.41
N MET A 8 10.14 -0.47 5.15
CA MET A 8 8.70 -0.44 4.85
C MET A 8 8.43 0.19 3.48
N GLY A 9 9.08 1.32 3.18
CA GLY A 9 8.96 1.98 1.88
C GLY A 9 9.48 1.13 0.73
N ALA A 10 10.59 0.41 0.92
CA ALA A 10 11.10 -0.53 -0.07
C ALA A 10 10.15 -1.72 -0.30
N LEU A 11 9.53 -2.25 0.74
CA LEU A 11 8.53 -3.32 0.64
C LEU A 11 7.26 -2.83 -0.08
N CYS A 12 6.74 -1.65 0.26
CA CYS A 12 5.61 -1.04 -0.44
C CYS A 12 5.92 -0.76 -1.91
N LEU A 13 7.15 -0.36 -2.22
CA LEU A 13 7.59 -0.12 -3.60
C LEU A 13 7.71 -1.43 -4.38
N ALA A 14 8.27 -2.48 -3.78
CA ALA A 14 8.33 -3.82 -4.37
C ALA A 14 6.92 -4.39 -4.61
N GLU A 15 5.98 -4.18 -3.67
CA GLU A 15 4.58 -4.57 -3.83
C GLU A 15 3.91 -3.77 -4.96
N GLY A 16 4.07 -2.45 -5.00
CA GLY A 16 3.54 -1.61 -6.07
C GLY A 16 4.04 -2.03 -7.46
N ILE A 17 5.32 -2.37 -7.60
CA ILE A 17 5.90 -2.88 -8.85
C ILE A 17 5.36 -4.28 -9.20
N CYS A 18 5.22 -5.16 -8.21
CA CYS A 18 4.62 -6.47 -8.41
C CYS A 18 3.17 -6.35 -8.90
N LEU A 19 2.37 -5.48 -8.28
CA LEU A 19 0.99 -5.19 -8.68
C LEU A 19 0.91 -4.62 -10.10
N PHE A 20 1.89 -3.81 -10.50
CA PHE A 20 2.02 -3.34 -11.89
C PHE A 20 2.29 -4.48 -12.89
N THR A 21 2.95 -5.54 -12.44
CA THR A 21 3.23 -6.75 -13.23
C THR A 21 2.06 -7.76 -13.16
N GLY A 22 0.98 -7.42 -12.45
CA GLY A 22 -0.16 -8.32 -12.23
C GLY A 22 0.18 -9.49 -11.28
N LYS A 23 1.25 -9.36 -10.49
CA LYS A 23 1.68 -10.35 -9.50
C LYS A 23 1.50 -9.76 -8.10
N ASP A 24 1.04 -10.56 -7.15
CA ASP A 24 1.03 -10.17 -5.74
C ASP A 24 2.29 -10.68 -5.05
N PHE A 25 2.89 -9.86 -4.19
CA PHE A 25 4.05 -10.27 -3.39
C PHE A 25 3.71 -10.34 -1.88
N LEU A 26 2.84 -9.47 -1.38
CA LEU A 26 2.54 -9.32 0.05
C LEU A 26 1.05 -9.09 0.35
N MET A 27 0.26 -8.52 -0.59
CA MET A 27 -1.19 -8.26 -0.42
C MET A 27 -2.03 -9.49 -0.04
N PHE A 28 -1.56 -10.69 -0.41
CA PHE A 28 -2.23 -11.96 -0.12
C PHE A 28 -1.34 -12.93 0.67
N MET A 29 -0.35 -12.42 1.40
CA MET A 29 0.52 -13.23 2.27
C MET A 29 -0.17 -13.58 3.61
N GLY A 30 -1.47 -13.84 3.55
CA GLY A 30 -2.37 -14.24 4.63
C GLY A 30 -3.56 -15.00 4.01
N SER A 31 -4.33 -15.72 4.83
CA SER A 31 -5.39 -16.67 4.45
C SER A 31 -6.58 -16.11 3.61
N THR A 32 -6.40 -14.97 2.94
CA THR A 32 -7.36 -14.33 2.04
C THR A 32 -7.27 -14.99 0.67
N LYS A 33 -8.36 -15.63 0.23
CA LYS A 33 -8.44 -16.27 -1.08
C LYS A 33 -8.52 -15.21 -2.19
N LYS A 34 -7.52 -15.18 -3.07
CA LYS A 34 -7.46 -14.30 -4.27
C LYS A 34 -8.69 -14.44 -5.18
N GLU A 35 -9.37 -15.58 -5.10
CA GLU A 35 -10.51 -15.96 -5.93
C GLU A 35 -11.78 -15.15 -5.63
N ASP A 36 -11.90 -14.60 -4.42
CA ASP A 36 -13.06 -13.81 -3.98
C ASP A 36 -12.99 -12.33 -4.38
N TYR A 37 -11.91 -11.87 -5.03
CA TYR A 37 -11.69 -10.46 -5.35
C TYR A 37 -11.56 -10.20 -6.85
N ASN A 38 -12.01 -9.00 -7.26
CA ASN A 38 -11.76 -8.48 -8.60
C ASN A 38 -10.34 -7.91 -8.66
N LEU A 39 -9.36 -8.80 -8.82
CA LEU A 39 -7.93 -8.48 -8.79
C LEU A 39 -7.56 -7.31 -9.72
N ASP A 40 -8.16 -7.22 -10.90
CA ASP A 40 -7.87 -6.13 -11.85
C ASP A 40 -8.21 -4.74 -11.27
N LYS A 41 -9.40 -4.60 -10.66
CA LYS A 41 -9.81 -3.33 -10.03
C LYS A 41 -9.01 -3.03 -8.77
N VAL A 42 -8.73 -4.05 -7.97
CA VAL A 42 -7.96 -3.91 -6.74
C VAL A 42 -6.53 -3.48 -7.07
N PHE A 43 -5.87 -4.15 -8.03
CA PHE A 43 -4.51 -3.84 -8.44
C PHE A 43 -4.40 -2.44 -9.04
N GLN A 44 -5.40 -2.01 -9.81
CA GLN A 44 -5.41 -0.65 -10.36
C GLN A 44 -5.45 0.42 -9.27
N VAL A 45 -6.15 0.19 -8.16
CA VAL A 45 -6.24 1.15 -7.05
C VAL A 45 -5.03 1.01 -6.13
N GLU A 46 -4.70 -0.22 -5.71
CA GLU A 46 -3.64 -0.47 -4.74
C GLU A 46 -2.25 -0.15 -5.26
N LYS A 47 -1.96 -0.31 -6.56
CA LYS A 47 -0.67 0.13 -7.12
C LYS A 47 -0.38 1.61 -6.86
N TRP A 48 -1.41 2.46 -6.89
CA TRP A 48 -1.26 3.89 -6.62
C TRP A 48 -1.15 4.16 -5.13
N ILE A 49 -1.94 3.47 -4.30
CA ILE A 49 -1.87 3.63 -2.85
C ILE A 49 -0.50 3.16 -2.33
N PHE A 50 0.00 2.00 -2.76
CA PHE A 50 1.33 1.49 -2.41
C PHE A 50 2.47 2.40 -2.89
N LEU A 51 2.33 3.03 -4.05
CA LEU A 51 3.34 3.96 -4.55
C LEU A 51 3.40 5.25 -3.72
N VAL A 52 2.23 5.77 -3.31
CA VAL A 52 2.15 6.91 -2.38
C VAL A 52 2.69 6.53 -1.00
N ASP A 53 2.37 5.33 -0.52
CA ASP A 53 2.80 4.79 0.76
C ASP A 53 4.32 4.57 0.81
N ALA A 54 4.90 4.07 -0.28
CA ALA A 54 6.34 3.94 -0.47
C ALA A 54 7.03 5.30 -0.49
N ALA A 55 6.49 6.27 -1.22
CA ALA A 55 7.03 7.63 -1.28
C ALA A 55 6.99 8.31 0.11
N CYS A 56 5.90 8.12 0.87
CA CYS A 56 5.79 8.65 2.23
C CYS A 56 6.78 7.99 3.19
N SER A 57 6.87 6.65 3.16
CA SER A 57 7.78 5.88 4.01
C SER A 57 9.26 6.15 3.70
N LEU A 58 9.63 6.30 2.42
CA LEU A 58 10.99 6.71 2.04
C LEU A 58 11.26 8.17 2.45
N GLY A 59 10.28 9.06 2.31
CA GLY A 59 10.38 10.45 2.74
C GLY A 59 10.65 10.60 4.24
N VAL A 60 9.92 9.86 5.07
CA VAL A 60 10.14 9.80 6.54
C VAL A 60 11.47 9.10 6.85
N GLY A 61 11.75 7.96 6.20
CA GLY A 61 12.98 7.19 6.43
C GLY A 61 14.27 7.96 6.13
N MET A 62 14.23 8.87 5.14
CA MET A 62 15.35 9.76 4.80
C MET A 62 15.66 10.79 5.90
N ASN A 63 14.71 11.09 6.81
CA ASN A 63 14.86 11.98 7.96
C ASN A 63 15.65 13.26 7.62
N ARG A 64 15.29 13.85 6.47
CA ARG A 64 15.96 15.02 5.87
C ARG A 64 15.06 16.26 5.85
N PHE A 65 13.83 16.10 6.31
CA PHE A 65 12.78 17.11 6.30
C PHE A 65 12.55 17.64 7.72
N PRO A 66 12.03 18.88 7.88
CA PRO A 66 11.68 19.41 9.19
C PRO A 66 10.56 18.59 9.84
N ASP A 67 10.50 18.54 11.18
CA ASP A 67 9.54 17.75 11.98
C ASP A 67 8.08 17.89 11.51
N VAL A 68 7.69 19.09 11.05
CA VAL A 68 6.34 19.36 10.54
C VAL A 68 6.04 18.55 9.26
N ALA A 69 7.00 18.43 8.35
CA ALA A 69 6.86 17.67 7.13
C ALA A 69 6.82 16.16 7.39
N GLU A 70 7.64 15.66 8.33
CA GLU A 70 7.58 14.26 8.76
C GLU A 70 6.21 13.92 9.38
N ASN A 71 5.65 14.80 10.20
CA ASN A 71 4.30 14.61 10.75
C ASN A 71 3.23 14.58 9.65
N ILE A 72 3.33 15.45 8.64
CA ILE A 72 2.39 15.43 7.50
C ILE A 72 2.51 14.11 6.73
N LEU A 73 3.74 13.64 6.47
CA LEU A 73 3.99 12.36 5.80
C LEU A 73 3.42 11.18 6.59
N LEU A 74 3.56 11.17 7.92
CA LEU A 74 2.98 10.15 8.79
C LEU A 74 1.45 10.17 8.79
N VAL A 75 0.82 11.36 8.77
CA VAL A 75 -0.63 11.48 8.66
C VAL A 75 -1.12 10.95 7.31
N VAL A 76 -0.42 11.28 6.22
CA VAL A 76 -0.74 10.77 4.87
C VAL A 76 -0.58 9.25 4.83
N PHE A 77 0.50 8.71 5.41
CA PHE A 77 0.73 7.27 5.54
C PHE A 77 -0.38 6.56 6.34
N GLY A 78 -0.88 7.18 7.42
CA GLY A 78 -2.02 6.65 8.16
C GLY A 78 -3.31 6.60 7.32
N VAL A 79 -3.54 7.60 6.47
CA VAL A 79 -4.70 7.66 5.56
C VAL A 79 -4.59 6.63 4.43
N THR A 80 -3.41 6.43 3.85
CA THR A 80 -3.17 5.40 2.83
C THR A 80 -3.40 4.00 3.40
N LEU A 81 -2.95 3.74 4.64
CA LEU A 81 -3.21 2.48 5.32
C LEU A 81 -4.71 2.22 5.54
N ALA A 82 -5.46 3.25 5.95
CA ALA A 82 -6.91 3.17 6.06
C ALA A 82 -7.59 2.92 4.70
N ALA A 83 -7.05 3.51 3.62
CA ALA A 83 -7.52 3.27 2.26
C ALA A 83 -7.26 1.82 1.80
N HIS A 84 -6.10 1.24 2.12
CA HIS A 84 -5.83 -0.19 1.90
C HIS A 84 -6.88 -1.06 2.59
N VAL A 85 -7.11 -0.84 3.89
CA VAL A 85 -8.13 -1.59 4.66
C VAL A 85 -9.52 -1.41 4.05
N TYR A 86 -9.87 -0.22 3.57
CA TYR A 86 -11.15 0.02 2.92
C TYR A 86 -11.28 -0.74 1.59
N VAL A 87 -10.24 -0.74 0.75
CA VAL A 87 -10.23 -1.49 -0.52
C VAL A 87 -10.41 -2.99 -0.26
N PHE A 88 -9.70 -3.54 0.71
CA PHE A 88 -9.82 -4.95 1.09
C PHE A 88 -11.14 -5.30 1.77
N LYS A 89 -11.72 -4.41 2.58
CA LYS A 89 -12.96 -4.68 3.32
C LYS A 89 -14.21 -4.40 2.50
N SER A 90 -14.12 -3.55 1.48
CA SER A 90 -15.29 -3.11 0.71
C SER A 90 -15.79 -4.21 -0.24
N LYS A 91 -17.10 -4.50 -0.13
CA LYS A 91 -17.80 -5.46 -1.00
C LYS A 91 -17.70 -5.11 -2.49
N LYS A 92 -17.46 -3.83 -2.82
CA LYS A 92 -17.31 -3.33 -4.19
C LYS A 92 -16.12 -3.95 -4.93
N PHE A 93 -15.14 -4.46 -4.21
CA PHE A 93 -13.93 -5.09 -4.75
C PHE A 93 -13.95 -6.62 -4.66
N ARG A 94 -14.97 -7.20 -4.01
CA ARG A 94 -15.21 -8.65 -4.04
C ARG A 94 -15.83 -9.03 -5.37
N LYS A 95 -15.48 -10.20 -5.91
CA LYS A 95 -16.26 -10.83 -6.96
C LYS A 95 -17.63 -11.10 -6.38
N GLU A 96 -18.62 -10.38 -6.88
CA GLU A 96 -20.02 -10.75 -6.68
C GLU A 96 -20.16 -12.10 -7.41
N ASN A 97 -20.26 -13.18 -6.63
CA ASN A 97 -20.71 -14.46 -7.17
C ASN A 97 -22.18 -14.27 -7.51
N GLU A 98 -22.44 -13.87 -8.75
CA GLU A 98 -23.71 -14.15 -9.42
C GLU A 98 -23.56 -15.46 -10.21
#